data_AF-A0A6M0F3C8-F1
#
_entry.id   AF-A0A6M0F3C8-F1
#
_cell.length_a   1.000
_cell.length_b   1.000
_cell.length_c   1.000
_cell.angle_alpha   90.00
_cell.angle_beta   90.00
_cell.angle_gamma   90.00
#
_symmetry.space_group_name_H-M   'P 1'
#
loop_
_entity.id
_entity.type
_entity.pdbx_description
1 polymer ?
#
loop_
_entity_poly.entity_id
_entity_poly.type
_entity_poly.pdbx_seq_one_letter_code
_entity_poly.pdbx_strand_id
1 'polypeptide(L)'
;MKITLDIDKLLVDGQINREEYERLKALATQETGSLAFNILISFGVVAAVVGALALVPSTITAIALGLILAGSGIFFQRNHAQTWGILGTILLLVGTLLASGGILGLTDGGVVGFFLVTILCALGGILTQRTLLMIIATLSLSATVGAMTMYGHATYTLVIRQPLITVILFSALGWGAYFFALRLPMMYQHLAIAVSRTSLFLVNFGFWVGSLWGDSLWKQDYSWSFGSGEIIPDWFFAMAWAIALIGTGIWAMGQNRRWAVNALATFGAIHFYTQYFERLGASPGTLLMAGMIALGIAVAIAKYNRTPTNRSAIAHSSH
;
A
#
# COMPACT_ATOMS: atom_id res chain seq x y z
N MET A 1 4.61 10.30 -12.25
CA MET A 1 3.16 10.63 -12.23
C MET A 1 2.56 10.00 -13.47
N LYS A 2 1.54 9.13 -13.35
CA LYS A 2 0.85 8.56 -14.53
C LYS A 2 -0.30 9.49 -14.89
N ILE A 3 -0.34 9.97 -16.12
CA ILE A 3 -1.43 10.79 -16.66
C ILE A 3 -2.33 9.83 -17.45
N THR A 4 -3.58 9.70 -17.03
CA THR A 4 -4.60 8.90 -17.74
C THR A 4 -5.40 9.83 -18.63
N LEU A 5 -5.36 9.59 -19.93
CA LEU A 5 -6.13 10.31 -20.94
C LEU A 5 -7.22 9.38 -21.47
N ASP A 6 -8.44 9.90 -21.59
CA ASP A 6 -9.53 9.23 -22.29
C ASP A 6 -9.38 9.55 -23.78
N ILE A 7 -8.67 8.69 -24.50
CA ILE A 7 -8.34 8.90 -25.91
C ILE A 7 -9.58 8.81 -26.82
N ASP A 8 -10.62 8.10 -26.41
CA ASP A 8 -11.89 8.05 -27.15
C ASP A 8 -12.60 9.42 -27.05
N LYS A 9 -12.65 9.97 -25.84
CA LYS A 9 -13.19 11.32 -25.62
C LYS A 9 -12.39 12.39 -26.35
N LEU A 10 -11.06 12.32 -26.35
CA LEU A 10 -10.21 13.28 -27.07
C LEU A 10 -10.44 13.25 -28.58
N LEU A 11 -10.72 12.06 -29.15
CA LEU A 11 -11.07 11.92 -30.56
C LEU A 11 -12.46 12.50 -30.87
N VAL A 12 -13.45 12.24 -29.99
CA VAL A 12 -14.81 12.78 -30.11
C VAL A 12 -14.83 14.31 -29.97
N ASP A 13 -14.06 14.84 -29.02
CA ASP A 13 -13.92 16.27 -28.76
C ASP A 13 -13.04 16.98 -29.82
N GLY A 14 -12.52 16.24 -30.81
CA GLY A 14 -11.69 16.77 -31.90
C GLY A 14 -10.30 17.27 -31.46
N GLN A 15 -9.85 16.92 -30.25
CA GLN A 15 -8.55 17.34 -29.71
C GLN A 15 -7.38 16.53 -30.25
N ILE A 16 -7.63 15.33 -30.76
CA ILE A 16 -6.66 14.49 -31.45
C ILE A 16 -7.25 13.97 -32.76
N ASN A 17 -6.40 13.70 -33.73
CA ASN A 17 -6.83 13.09 -34.99
C ASN A 17 -6.81 11.54 -34.91
N ARG A 18 -7.30 10.87 -35.97
CA ARG A 18 -7.41 9.40 -36.00
C ARG A 18 -6.04 8.71 -35.96
N GLU A 19 -5.01 9.31 -36.55
CA GLU A 19 -3.65 8.76 -36.56
C GLU A 19 -3.01 8.83 -35.16
N GLU A 20 -3.18 9.95 -34.46
CA GLU A 20 -2.77 10.13 -33.06
C GLU A 20 -3.53 9.18 -32.14
N TYR A 21 -4.82 8.98 -32.37
CA TYR A 21 -5.62 8.01 -31.62
C TYR A 21 -5.05 6.60 -31.76
N GLU A 22 -4.79 6.12 -32.98
CA GLU A 22 -4.24 4.76 -33.18
C GLU A 22 -2.81 4.64 -32.61
N ARG A 23 -1.99 5.68 -32.71
CA ARG A 23 -0.65 5.72 -32.08
C ARG A 23 -0.74 5.65 -30.55
N LEU A 24 -1.57 6.47 -29.92
CA LEU A 24 -1.76 6.48 -28.47
C LEU A 24 -2.39 5.17 -27.98
N LYS A 25 -3.34 4.61 -28.75
CA LYS A 25 -3.95 3.32 -28.49
C LYS A 25 -2.93 2.19 -28.55
N ALA A 26 -2.03 2.19 -29.54
CA ALA A 26 -0.94 1.22 -29.64
C ALA A 26 0.05 1.30 -28.47
N LEU A 27 0.34 2.52 -27.98
CA LEU A 27 1.15 2.72 -26.78
C LEU A 27 0.41 2.26 -25.50
N ALA A 28 -0.91 2.46 -25.44
CA ALA A 28 -1.74 2.09 -24.29
C ALA A 28 -2.03 0.58 -24.21
N THR A 29 -2.19 -0.12 -25.33
CA THR A 29 -2.43 -1.58 -25.36
C THR A 29 -1.23 -2.38 -24.84
N GLN A 30 -0.01 -1.85 -24.94
CA GLN A 30 1.16 -2.42 -24.26
C GLN A 30 1.08 -2.35 -22.73
N GLU A 31 0.34 -1.38 -22.16
CA GLU A 31 0.22 -1.18 -20.70
C GLU A 31 -1.02 -1.85 -20.07
N THR A 32 -2.13 -1.95 -20.80
CA THR A 32 -3.48 -2.09 -20.20
C THR A 32 -3.89 -3.54 -19.91
N GLY A 33 -3.30 -4.53 -20.58
CA GLY A 33 -3.52 -5.97 -20.27
C GLY A 33 -2.88 -6.44 -18.95
N SER A 34 -2.23 -5.54 -18.21
CA SER A 34 -1.25 -5.92 -17.20
C SER A 34 -1.82 -6.12 -15.80
N LEU A 35 -2.93 -5.49 -15.39
CA LEU A 35 -3.25 -5.48 -13.94
C LEU A 35 -3.74 -6.83 -13.42
N ALA A 36 -4.79 -7.42 -14.01
CA ALA A 36 -5.31 -8.73 -13.61
C ALA A 36 -4.27 -9.84 -13.81
N PHE A 37 -3.54 -9.78 -14.93
CA PHE A 37 -2.45 -10.69 -15.24
C PHE A 37 -1.30 -10.58 -14.23
N ASN A 38 -0.86 -9.37 -13.90
CA ASN A 38 0.17 -9.13 -12.88
C ASN A 38 -0.27 -9.58 -11.49
N ILE A 39 -1.57 -9.42 -11.16
CA ILE A 39 -2.12 -9.93 -9.90
C ILE A 39 -2.04 -11.47 -9.87
N LEU A 40 -2.49 -12.15 -10.93
CA LEU A 40 -2.43 -13.61 -11.03
C LEU A 40 -1.00 -14.13 -10.97
N ILE A 41 -0.07 -13.50 -11.71
CA ILE A 41 1.35 -13.84 -11.64
C ILE A 41 1.88 -13.64 -10.23
N SER A 42 1.55 -12.53 -9.58
CA SER A 42 2.01 -12.26 -8.22
C SER A 42 1.52 -13.32 -7.24
N PHE A 43 0.24 -13.70 -7.32
CA PHE A 43 -0.31 -14.80 -6.53
C PHE A 43 0.37 -16.14 -6.85
N GLY A 44 0.60 -16.45 -8.12
CA GLY A 44 1.30 -17.65 -8.55
C GLY A 44 2.73 -17.72 -8.03
N VAL A 45 3.46 -16.61 -8.06
CA VAL A 45 4.82 -16.50 -7.50
C VAL A 45 4.81 -16.70 -5.99
N VAL A 46 3.88 -16.06 -5.27
CA VAL A 46 3.74 -16.24 -3.81
C VAL A 46 3.41 -17.70 -3.48
N ALA A 47 2.45 -18.31 -4.18
CA ALA A 47 2.08 -19.70 -3.99
C ALA A 47 3.26 -20.66 -4.27
N ALA A 48 4.01 -20.43 -5.34
CA ALA A 48 5.21 -21.20 -5.66
C ALA A 48 6.29 -21.07 -4.58
N VAL A 49 6.52 -19.87 -4.04
CA VAL A 49 7.46 -19.65 -2.94
C VAL A 49 7.00 -20.35 -1.67
N VAL A 50 5.71 -20.24 -1.31
CA VAL A 50 5.14 -20.93 -0.14
C VAL A 50 5.27 -22.44 -0.29
N GLY A 51 4.95 -22.99 -1.47
CA GLY A 51 5.14 -24.41 -1.76
C GLY A 51 6.61 -24.83 -1.70
N ALA A 52 7.53 -24.01 -2.22
CA ALA A 52 8.96 -24.27 -2.12
C ALA A 52 9.45 -24.25 -0.67
N LEU A 53 9.00 -23.28 0.15
CA LEU A 53 9.31 -23.23 1.59
C LEU A 53 8.85 -24.51 2.31
N ALA A 54 7.70 -25.05 1.94
CA ALA A 54 7.18 -26.30 2.51
C ALA A 54 7.97 -27.55 2.07
N LEU A 55 8.62 -27.51 0.90
CA LEU A 55 9.41 -28.63 0.36
C LEU A 55 10.88 -28.59 0.79
N VAL A 56 11.41 -27.41 1.12
CA VAL A 56 12.81 -27.25 1.49
C VAL A 56 13.05 -27.84 2.90
N PRO A 57 14.09 -28.67 3.08
CA PRO A 57 14.27 -29.46 4.32
C PRO A 57 14.70 -28.63 5.54
N SER A 58 15.18 -27.39 5.37
CA SER A 58 15.56 -26.52 6.48
C SER A 58 15.42 -25.03 6.15
N THR A 59 15.21 -24.21 7.17
CA THR A 59 15.15 -22.74 7.05
C THR A 59 16.45 -22.16 6.48
N ILE A 60 17.61 -22.71 6.88
CA ILE A 60 18.92 -22.31 6.37
C ILE A 60 19.04 -22.60 4.86
N THR A 61 18.57 -23.76 4.41
CA THR A 61 18.56 -24.10 2.97
C THR A 61 17.67 -23.13 2.19
N ALA A 62 16.51 -22.72 2.74
CA ALA A 62 15.63 -21.76 2.09
C ALA A 62 16.30 -20.38 1.97
N ILE A 63 17.00 -19.93 3.02
CA ILE A 63 17.78 -18.69 2.99
C ILE A 63 18.88 -18.76 1.92
N ALA A 64 19.71 -19.81 1.96
CA ALA A 64 20.82 -19.95 1.03
C ALA A 64 20.35 -20.01 -0.43
N LEU A 65 19.35 -20.85 -0.72
CA LEU A 65 18.78 -20.96 -2.07
C LEU A 65 18.14 -19.64 -2.51
N GLY A 66 17.39 -18.99 -1.62
CA GLY A 66 16.77 -17.69 -1.91
C GLY A 66 17.80 -16.61 -2.26
N LEU A 67 18.90 -16.53 -1.50
CA LEU A 67 19.99 -15.58 -1.77
C LEU A 67 20.72 -15.88 -3.09
N ILE A 68 20.94 -17.16 -3.41
CA ILE A 68 21.55 -17.57 -4.70
C ILE A 68 20.65 -17.14 -5.87
N LEU A 69 19.34 -17.42 -5.79
CA LEU A 69 18.38 -17.03 -6.82
C LEU A 69 18.29 -15.50 -6.94
N ALA A 70 18.26 -14.78 -5.81
CA ALA A 70 18.23 -13.31 -5.80
C ALA A 70 19.50 -12.73 -6.45
N GLY A 71 20.68 -13.23 -6.09
CA GLY A 71 21.96 -12.83 -6.67
C GLY A 71 22.01 -13.10 -8.18
N SER A 72 21.51 -14.25 -8.62
CA SER A 72 21.38 -14.60 -10.03
C SER A 72 20.44 -13.65 -10.77
N GLY A 73 19.31 -13.30 -10.14
CA GLY A 73 18.37 -12.31 -10.67
C GLY A 73 19.00 -10.93 -10.86
N ILE A 74 19.78 -10.47 -9.89
CA ILE A 74 20.55 -9.21 -9.99
C ILE A 74 21.56 -9.28 -11.13
N PHE A 75 22.30 -10.38 -11.24
CA PHE A 75 23.28 -10.61 -12.30
C PHE A 75 22.64 -10.50 -13.70
N PHE A 76 21.54 -11.20 -13.95
CA PHE A 76 20.84 -11.14 -15.24
C PHE A 76 20.27 -9.75 -15.53
N GLN A 77 19.74 -9.06 -14.53
CA GLN A 77 19.23 -7.69 -14.73
C GLN A 77 20.32 -6.67 -15.02
N ARG A 78 21.56 -6.87 -14.55
CA ARG A 78 22.66 -5.94 -14.81
C ARG A 78 23.38 -6.23 -16.12
N ASN A 79 23.63 -7.49 -16.42
CA ASN A 79 24.50 -7.87 -17.55
C ASN A 79 23.72 -8.29 -18.80
N HIS A 80 22.47 -8.74 -18.65
CA HIS A 80 21.70 -9.35 -19.74
C HIS A 80 20.23 -8.89 -19.75
N ALA A 81 19.97 -7.63 -19.39
CA ALA A 81 18.60 -7.11 -19.27
C ALA A 81 17.78 -7.25 -20.56
N GLN A 82 18.41 -7.09 -21.72
CA GLN A 82 17.72 -7.10 -23.02
C GLN A 82 17.20 -8.50 -23.41
N THR A 83 17.90 -9.57 -23.03
CA THR A 83 17.55 -10.96 -23.39
C THR A 83 16.92 -11.73 -22.23
N TRP A 84 17.37 -11.48 -21.00
CA TRP A 84 16.99 -12.26 -19.82
C TRP A 84 16.33 -11.41 -18.72
N GLY A 85 15.90 -10.18 -19.02
CA GLY A 85 15.34 -9.26 -18.02
C GLY A 85 14.11 -9.82 -17.26
N ILE A 86 13.24 -10.56 -17.94
CA ILE A 86 12.06 -11.20 -17.32
C ILE A 86 12.51 -12.29 -16.34
N LEU A 87 13.39 -13.20 -16.78
CA LEU A 87 13.94 -14.25 -15.93
C LEU A 87 14.64 -13.64 -14.71
N GLY A 88 15.47 -12.62 -14.91
CA GLY A 88 16.16 -11.91 -13.83
C GLY A 88 15.20 -11.25 -12.84
N THR A 89 14.02 -10.81 -13.30
CA THR A 89 12.96 -10.27 -12.43
C THR A 89 12.31 -11.37 -11.60
N ILE A 90 11.98 -12.51 -12.21
CA ILE A 90 11.37 -13.65 -11.54
C ILE A 90 12.33 -14.24 -10.49
N LEU A 91 13.59 -14.49 -10.86
CA LEU A 91 14.61 -15.02 -9.95
C LEU A 91 14.86 -14.11 -8.75
N LEU A 92 14.90 -12.79 -8.98
CA LEU A 92 15.01 -11.82 -7.91
C LEU A 92 13.85 -11.91 -6.92
N LEU A 93 12.61 -11.86 -7.44
CA LEU A 93 11.41 -11.87 -6.60
C LEU A 93 11.27 -13.18 -5.85
N VAL A 94 11.34 -14.32 -6.54
CA VAL A 94 11.28 -15.66 -5.95
C VAL A 94 12.39 -15.82 -4.91
N GLY A 95 13.63 -15.47 -5.25
CA GLY A 95 14.78 -15.62 -4.37
C GLY A 95 14.66 -14.77 -3.10
N THR A 96 14.24 -13.51 -3.24
CA THR A 96 14.08 -12.59 -2.12
C THR A 96 12.94 -13.04 -1.19
N LEU A 97 11.81 -13.48 -1.75
CA LEU A 97 10.68 -14.00 -0.98
C LEU A 97 11.02 -15.32 -0.27
N LEU A 98 11.74 -16.22 -0.96
CA LEU A 98 12.17 -17.50 -0.39
C LEU A 98 13.14 -17.28 0.78
N ALA A 99 14.14 -16.39 0.60
CA ALA A 99 15.05 -16.02 1.67
C ALA A 99 14.30 -15.35 2.84
N SER A 100 13.33 -14.49 2.53
CA SER A 100 12.50 -13.84 3.56
C SER A 100 11.70 -14.85 4.38
N GLY A 101 11.06 -15.82 3.73
CA GLY A 101 10.36 -16.91 4.41
C GLY A 101 11.29 -17.77 5.25
N GLY A 102 12.50 -18.07 4.75
CA GLY A 102 13.52 -18.79 5.53
C GLY A 102 14.01 -18.01 6.76
N ILE A 103 14.20 -16.69 6.65
CA ILE A 103 14.55 -15.81 7.78
C ILE A 103 13.44 -15.83 8.83
N LEU A 104 12.18 -15.68 8.42
CA LEU A 104 11.05 -15.71 9.34
C LEU A 104 10.92 -17.08 10.02
N GLY A 105 11.12 -18.17 9.27
CA GLY A 105 11.13 -19.52 9.84
C GLY A 105 12.27 -19.74 10.83
N LEU A 106 13.46 -19.17 10.59
CA LEU A 106 14.61 -19.28 11.50
C LEU A 106 14.43 -18.46 12.79
N THR A 107 13.64 -17.40 12.74
CA THR A 107 13.45 -16.45 13.84
C THR A 107 12.09 -16.59 14.51
N ASP A 108 11.35 -17.65 14.21
CA ASP A 108 10.00 -17.93 14.67
C ASP A 108 9.02 -16.76 14.46
N GLY A 109 9.21 -15.99 13.38
CA GLY A 109 8.43 -14.80 13.07
C GLY A 109 8.61 -13.65 14.08
N GLY A 110 9.72 -13.63 14.82
CA GLY A 110 10.02 -12.58 15.77
C GLY A 110 10.35 -11.23 15.11
N VAL A 111 10.43 -10.18 15.94
CA VAL A 111 10.74 -8.80 15.53
C VAL A 111 12.03 -8.72 14.72
N VAL A 112 13.07 -9.45 15.14
CA VAL A 112 14.36 -9.50 14.44
C VAL A 112 14.20 -10.06 13.03
N GLY A 113 13.39 -11.11 12.85
CA GLY A 113 13.10 -11.69 11.55
C GLY A 113 12.48 -10.70 10.59
N PHE A 114 11.39 -10.04 11.01
CA PHE A 114 10.72 -9.02 10.20
C PHE A 114 11.62 -7.82 9.89
N PHE A 115 12.49 -7.43 10.80
CA PHE A 115 13.48 -6.38 10.56
C PHE A 115 14.53 -6.80 9.51
N LEU A 116 15.04 -8.02 9.59
CA LEU A 116 15.97 -8.56 8.58
C LEU A 116 15.31 -8.68 7.20
N VAL A 117 14.06 -9.13 7.13
CA VAL A 117 13.26 -9.16 5.88
C VAL A 117 13.08 -7.76 5.31
N THR A 118 12.82 -6.77 6.18
CA THR A 118 12.71 -5.36 5.78
C THR A 118 13.98 -4.89 5.09
N ILE A 119 15.15 -5.15 5.70
CA ILE A 119 16.45 -4.78 5.12
C ILE A 119 16.68 -5.50 3.79
N LEU A 120 16.47 -6.82 3.75
CA LEU A 120 16.67 -7.63 2.55
C LEU A 120 15.82 -7.12 1.38
N CYS A 121 14.52 -6.91 1.61
CA CYS A 121 13.60 -6.43 0.60
C CYS A 121 13.90 -4.98 0.19
N ALA A 122 14.26 -4.10 1.12
CA ALA A 122 14.62 -2.72 0.81
C ALA A 122 15.89 -2.65 -0.04
N LEU A 123 16.94 -3.39 0.31
CA LEU A 123 18.17 -3.47 -0.47
C LEU A 123 17.89 -4.04 -1.87
N GLY A 124 17.16 -5.15 -1.96
CA GLY A 124 16.76 -5.73 -3.24
C GLY A 124 15.97 -4.75 -4.10
N GLY A 125 14.98 -4.06 -3.51
CA GLY A 125 14.14 -3.07 -4.17
C GLY A 125 14.92 -1.85 -4.66
N ILE A 126 15.86 -1.35 -3.88
CA ILE A 126 16.74 -0.23 -4.27
C ILE A 126 17.69 -0.66 -5.39
N LEU A 127 18.41 -1.77 -5.23
CA LEU A 127 19.43 -2.22 -6.18
C LEU A 127 18.87 -2.55 -7.57
N THR A 128 17.59 -2.91 -7.64
CA THR A 128 16.92 -3.38 -8.86
C THR A 128 15.72 -2.51 -9.26
N GLN A 129 15.49 -1.41 -8.54
CA GLN A 129 14.43 -0.43 -8.80
C GLN A 129 13.01 -1.02 -8.80
N ARG A 130 12.77 -2.04 -7.95
CA ARG A 130 11.49 -2.77 -7.88
C ARG A 130 10.60 -2.27 -6.75
N THR A 131 9.48 -1.66 -7.15
CA THR A 131 8.44 -1.16 -6.26
C THR A 131 7.87 -2.22 -5.32
N LEU A 132 7.64 -3.44 -5.83
CA LEU A 132 7.03 -4.51 -5.05
C LEU A 132 7.87 -4.86 -3.81
N LEU A 133 9.19 -4.95 -3.95
CA LEU A 133 10.09 -5.23 -2.83
C LEU A 133 10.09 -4.09 -1.80
N MET A 134 9.97 -2.83 -2.24
CA MET A 134 9.85 -1.69 -1.33
C MET A 134 8.53 -1.69 -0.55
N ILE A 135 7.43 -2.12 -1.19
CA ILE A 135 6.13 -2.31 -0.53
C ILE A 135 6.26 -3.42 0.53
N ILE A 136 6.82 -4.57 0.16
CA ILE A 136 7.01 -5.70 1.08
C ILE A 136 7.94 -5.32 2.23
N ALA A 137 9.00 -4.55 1.99
CA ALA A 137 9.87 -4.03 3.04
C ALA A 137 9.07 -3.14 4.01
N THR A 138 8.23 -2.24 3.49
CA THR A 138 7.40 -1.35 4.32
C THR A 138 6.37 -2.14 5.15
N LEU A 139 5.75 -3.16 4.56
CA LEU A 139 4.82 -4.04 5.28
C LEU A 139 5.54 -4.92 6.31
N SER A 140 6.72 -5.43 6.00
CA SER A 140 7.55 -6.20 6.94
C SER A 140 8.00 -5.34 8.12
N LEU A 141 8.31 -4.06 7.89
CA LEU A 141 8.60 -3.11 8.95
C LEU A 141 7.39 -2.90 9.86
N SER A 142 6.16 -2.96 9.33
CA SER A 142 4.97 -2.82 10.17
C SER A 142 4.80 -3.97 11.15
N ALA A 143 5.24 -5.18 10.77
CA ALA A 143 5.20 -6.33 11.64
C ALA A 143 6.17 -6.22 12.83
N THR A 144 7.24 -5.41 12.72
CA THR A 144 8.16 -5.17 13.86
C THR A 144 7.50 -4.37 14.99
N VAL A 145 6.42 -3.64 14.69
CA VAL A 145 5.60 -2.92 15.66
C VAL A 145 4.25 -3.61 15.90
N GLY A 146 4.12 -4.88 15.53
CA GLY A 146 2.97 -5.70 15.89
C GLY A 146 1.80 -5.67 14.90
N ALA A 147 2.03 -5.28 13.65
CA ALA A 147 1.09 -5.53 12.57
C ALA A 147 1.10 -7.02 12.16
N MET A 148 -0.07 -7.65 12.08
CA MET A 148 -0.20 -9.04 11.68
C MET A 148 -1.57 -9.32 11.08
N THR A 149 -1.68 -10.45 10.39
CA THR A 149 -2.94 -10.96 9.85
C THR A 149 -3.21 -12.34 10.43
N MET A 150 -4.48 -12.62 10.74
CA MET A 150 -4.93 -13.92 11.20
C MET A 150 -6.05 -14.44 10.31
N TYR A 151 -6.11 -15.76 10.18
CA TYR A 151 -7.23 -16.46 9.56
C TYR A 151 -7.83 -17.43 10.58
N GLY A 152 -9.16 -17.41 10.74
CA GLY A 152 -9.90 -18.37 11.56
C GLY A 152 -11.31 -18.55 11.04
N HIS A 153 -11.78 -19.78 10.86
CA HIS A 153 -13.15 -20.11 10.42
C HIS A 153 -13.75 -19.18 9.34
N ALA A 154 -13.05 -19.04 8.20
CA ALA A 154 -13.44 -18.17 7.07
C ALA A 154 -13.48 -16.65 7.38
N THR A 155 -12.89 -16.22 8.49
CA THR A 155 -12.69 -14.81 8.83
C THR A 155 -11.22 -14.44 8.70
N TYR A 156 -10.97 -13.24 8.17
CA TYR A 156 -9.65 -12.64 8.09
C TYR A 156 -9.60 -11.44 9.01
N THR A 157 -8.65 -11.43 9.93
CA THR A 157 -8.50 -10.36 10.91
C THR A 157 -7.18 -9.65 10.68
N LEU A 158 -7.24 -8.34 10.52
CA LEU A 158 -6.08 -7.47 10.60
C LEU A 158 -5.89 -7.07 12.06
N VAL A 159 -4.69 -7.27 12.60
CA VAL A 159 -4.37 -6.85 13.96
C VAL A 159 -3.19 -5.90 13.93
N ILE A 160 -3.36 -4.75 14.57
CA ILE A 160 -2.27 -3.83 14.90
C ILE A 160 -2.19 -3.80 16.41
N ARG A 161 -1.24 -4.53 17.01
CA ARG A 161 -1.10 -4.57 18.48
C ARG A 161 -0.84 -3.20 19.08
N GLN A 162 -0.27 -2.31 18.28
CA GLN A 162 0.29 -1.06 18.74
C GLN A 162 -0.07 0.11 17.81
N PRO A 163 -1.34 0.52 17.85
CA PRO A 163 -1.89 1.56 16.98
C PRO A 163 -1.10 2.87 16.95
N LEU A 164 -0.76 3.45 18.12
CA LEU A 164 -0.09 4.75 18.21
C LEU A 164 1.29 4.71 17.58
N ILE A 165 2.11 3.72 17.94
CA ILE A 165 3.47 3.63 17.39
C ILE A 165 3.40 3.38 15.88
N THR A 166 2.46 2.58 15.41
CA THR A 166 2.21 2.40 13.97
C THR A 166 1.88 3.74 13.30
N VAL A 167 0.94 4.51 13.85
CA VAL A 167 0.56 5.83 13.33
C VAL A 167 1.77 6.77 13.27
N ILE A 168 2.54 6.88 14.36
CA ILE A 168 3.67 7.81 14.45
C ILE A 168 4.78 7.39 13.48
N LEU A 169 5.21 6.13 13.54
CA LEU A 169 6.31 5.59 12.74
C LEU A 169 6.01 5.73 11.24
N PHE A 170 4.82 5.30 10.81
CA PHE A 170 4.47 5.33 9.40
C PHE A 170 4.06 6.72 8.92
N SER A 171 3.63 7.64 9.80
CA SER A 171 3.49 9.05 9.43
C SER A 171 4.85 9.67 9.14
N ALA A 172 5.83 9.45 10.03
CA ALA A 172 7.20 9.94 9.85
C ALA A 172 7.87 9.32 8.61
N LEU A 173 7.78 8.00 8.44
CA LEU A 173 8.31 7.30 7.27
C LEU A 173 7.62 7.74 5.99
N GLY A 174 6.29 7.88 6.01
CA GLY A 174 5.49 8.27 4.85
C GLY A 174 5.81 9.67 4.36
N TRP A 175 5.92 10.62 5.30
CA TRP A 175 6.31 12.00 5.03
C TRP A 175 7.77 12.09 4.58
N GLY A 176 8.69 11.43 5.29
CA GLY A 176 10.11 11.38 4.92
C GLY A 176 10.32 10.80 3.52
N ALA A 177 9.69 9.67 3.21
CA ALA A 177 9.78 9.06 1.88
C ALA A 177 9.21 9.97 0.78
N TYR A 178 8.10 10.67 1.03
CA TYR A 178 7.56 11.65 0.09
C TYR A 178 8.55 12.81 -0.12
N PHE A 179 9.13 13.34 0.95
CA PHE A 179 10.10 14.41 0.90
C PHE A 179 11.36 14.02 0.12
N PHE A 180 11.90 12.82 0.35
CA PHE A 180 13.01 12.29 -0.43
C PHE A 180 12.63 12.05 -1.90
N ALA A 181 11.39 11.63 -2.18
CA ALA A 181 10.92 11.47 -3.55
C ALA A 181 10.96 12.77 -4.37
N LEU A 182 10.93 13.94 -3.72
CA LEU A 182 11.08 15.25 -4.38
C LEU A 182 12.54 15.58 -4.75
N ARG A 183 13.51 14.87 -4.17
CA ARG A 183 14.96 15.11 -4.33
C ARG A 183 15.68 14.00 -5.09
N LEU A 184 15.07 12.82 -5.19
CA LEU A 184 15.67 11.66 -5.85
C LEU A 184 15.56 11.75 -7.38
N PRO A 185 16.51 11.15 -8.13
CA PRO A 185 16.38 10.96 -9.56
C PRO A 185 15.09 10.20 -9.91
N MET A 186 14.52 10.43 -11.10
CA MET A 186 13.27 9.78 -11.55
C MET A 186 13.31 8.25 -11.40
N MET A 187 14.49 7.64 -11.58
CA MET A 187 14.77 6.22 -11.42
C MET A 187 14.49 5.65 -10.01
N TYR A 188 14.50 6.47 -8.97
CA TYR A 188 14.24 6.04 -7.58
C TYR A 188 13.02 6.73 -6.97
N GLN A 189 12.52 7.78 -7.62
CA GLN A 189 11.36 8.53 -7.17
C GLN A 189 10.14 7.63 -6.95
N HIS A 190 9.85 6.69 -7.86
CA HIS A 190 8.69 5.80 -7.74
C HIS A 190 8.77 4.86 -6.55
N LEU A 191 9.98 4.45 -6.14
CA LEU A 191 10.18 3.62 -4.95
C LEU A 191 9.79 4.39 -3.69
N ALA A 192 10.30 5.61 -3.54
CA ALA A 192 10.01 6.46 -2.39
C ALA A 192 8.52 6.86 -2.32
N ILE A 193 7.88 7.12 -3.47
CA ILE A 193 6.44 7.31 -3.52
C ILE A 193 5.67 6.05 -3.10
N ALA A 194 6.11 4.86 -3.50
CA ALA A 194 5.44 3.63 -3.10
C ALA A 194 5.56 3.36 -1.60
N VAL A 195 6.73 3.59 -1.01
CA VAL A 195 6.91 3.56 0.46
C VAL A 195 5.97 4.56 1.11
N SER A 196 5.96 5.82 0.64
CA SER A 196 5.10 6.86 1.18
C SER A 196 3.61 6.47 1.19
N ARG A 197 3.11 5.94 0.07
CA ARG A 197 1.72 5.50 -0.06
C ARG A 197 1.39 4.29 0.79
N THR A 198 2.31 3.34 0.90
CA THR A 198 2.15 2.15 1.74
C THR A 198 2.14 2.54 3.22
N SER A 199 2.99 3.49 3.62
CA SER A 199 2.98 4.04 4.97
C SER A 199 1.67 4.76 5.29
N LEU A 200 1.12 5.56 4.38
CA LEU A 200 -0.20 6.18 4.58
C LEU A 200 -1.32 5.14 4.78
N PHE A 201 -1.25 4.01 4.06
CA PHE A 201 -2.17 2.90 4.26
C PHE A 201 -2.04 2.31 5.68
N LEU A 202 -0.81 2.08 6.14
CA LEU A 202 -0.53 1.58 7.49
C LEU A 202 -0.92 2.56 8.60
N VAL A 203 -0.76 3.87 8.39
CA VAL A 203 -1.24 4.90 9.32
C VAL A 203 -2.75 4.78 9.51
N ASN A 204 -3.51 4.62 8.43
CA ASN A 204 -4.96 4.46 8.52
C ASN A 204 -5.35 3.14 9.20
N PHE A 205 -4.60 2.06 9.00
CA PHE A 205 -4.80 0.82 9.75
C PHE A 205 -4.51 0.96 11.23
N GLY A 206 -3.45 1.68 11.60
CA GLY A 206 -3.18 2.03 12.99
C GLY A 206 -4.35 2.78 13.61
N PHE A 207 -4.82 3.86 12.96
CA PHE A 207 -6.00 4.58 13.44
C PHE A 207 -7.27 3.73 13.49
N TRP A 208 -7.51 2.89 12.48
CA TRP A 208 -8.72 2.07 12.42
C TRP A 208 -8.79 1.09 13.59
N VAL A 209 -7.72 0.31 13.80
CA VAL A 209 -7.63 -0.64 14.91
C VAL A 209 -7.64 0.11 16.24
N GLY A 210 -6.87 1.19 16.38
CA GLY A 210 -6.89 2.01 17.60
C GLY A 210 -8.26 2.61 17.92
N SER A 211 -9.07 2.93 16.91
CA SER A 211 -10.42 3.50 17.11
C SER A 211 -11.47 2.50 17.59
N LEU A 212 -11.12 1.21 17.61
CA LEU A 212 -11.96 0.12 18.11
C LEU A 212 -11.52 -0.37 19.50
N TRP A 213 -10.22 -0.35 19.78
CA TRP A 213 -9.64 -1.02 20.95
C TRP A 213 -8.55 -0.23 21.68
N GLY A 214 -8.40 1.07 21.38
CA GLY A 214 -7.37 1.91 22.00
C GLY A 214 -5.95 1.42 21.77
N ASP A 215 -5.04 1.77 22.67
CA ASP A 215 -3.65 1.31 22.66
C ASP A 215 -3.14 1.06 24.09
N SER A 216 -2.50 -0.09 24.31
CA SER A 216 -1.95 -0.51 25.59
C SER A 216 -0.47 -0.13 25.78
N LEU A 217 0.18 0.42 24.76
CA LEU A 217 1.61 0.78 24.71
C LEU A 217 2.50 -0.31 25.32
N TRP A 218 2.55 -1.48 24.67
CA TRP A 218 3.41 -2.62 25.05
C TRP A 218 3.08 -3.27 26.39
N LYS A 219 2.00 -2.90 27.09
CA LYS A 219 1.63 -3.55 28.37
C LYS A 219 0.82 -4.83 28.24
N GLN A 220 0.26 -5.12 27.07
CA GLN A 220 -0.41 -6.39 26.80
C GLN A 220 0.61 -7.43 26.32
N ASP A 221 1.36 -8.01 27.26
CA ASP A 221 2.43 -8.93 26.89
C ASP A 221 1.92 -10.32 26.48
N TYR A 222 0.77 -10.82 26.98
CA TYR A 222 0.33 -12.20 26.67
C TYR A 222 -1.19 -12.48 26.64
N SER A 223 -2.06 -11.54 27.04
CA SER A 223 -3.52 -11.74 26.99
C SER A 223 -4.12 -11.13 25.73
N TRP A 224 -4.78 -11.93 24.89
CA TRP A 224 -5.59 -11.49 23.76
C TRP A 224 -6.91 -10.84 24.22
N SER A 225 -6.81 -9.87 25.12
CA SER A 225 -7.94 -9.15 25.68
C SER A 225 -7.95 -7.75 25.07
N PHE A 226 -8.71 -7.61 23.98
CA PHE A 226 -9.06 -6.31 23.44
C PHE A 226 -9.97 -5.62 24.48
N GLY A 227 -9.42 -4.71 25.29
CA GLY A 227 -10.16 -3.98 26.33
C GLY A 227 -9.58 -4.03 27.74
N SER A 228 -8.61 -4.90 28.07
CA SER A 228 -7.96 -4.86 29.40
C SER A 228 -6.56 -4.24 29.31
N GLY A 229 -6.42 -3.02 29.82
CA GLY A 229 -5.12 -2.35 29.96
C GLY A 229 -4.80 -1.28 28.91
N GLU A 230 -5.81 -0.72 28.24
CA GLU A 230 -5.65 0.46 27.38
C GLU A 230 -5.12 1.65 28.19
N ILE A 231 -4.02 2.24 27.72
CA ILE A 231 -3.48 3.50 28.26
C ILE A 231 -4.05 4.68 27.47
N ILE A 232 -4.22 4.49 26.16
CA ILE A 232 -4.82 5.47 25.27
C ILE A 232 -6.18 4.95 24.85
N PRO A 233 -7.26 5.69 25.15
CA PRO A 233 -8.61 5.21 24.86
C PRO A 233 -8.93 5.23 23.36
N ASP A 234 -9.81 4.33 22.95
CA ASP A 234 -10.36 4.21 21.59
C ASP A 234 -10.86 5.53 20.98
N TRP A 235 -11.60 6.34 21.73
CA TRP A 235 -12.18 7.59 21.24
C TRP A 235 -11.11 8.61 20.82
N PHE A 236 -9.92 8.55 21.42
CA PHE A 236 -8.81 9.42 21.04
C PHE A 236 -8.40 9.13 19.60
N PHE A 237 -8.24 7.85 19.25
CA PHE A 237 -7.94 7.44 17.88
C PHE A 237 -9.07 7.79 16.93
N ALA A 238 -10.33 7.56 17.33
CA ALA A 238 -11.47 7.92 16.50
C ALA A 238 -11.49 9.42 16.15
N MET A 239 -11.32 10.29 17.16
CA MET A 239 -11.33 11.74 16.97
C MET A 239 -10.09 12.23 16.19
N ALA A 240 -8.90 11.75 16.56
CA ALA A 240 -7.65 12.12 15.90
C ALA A 240 -7.67 11.69 14.43
N TRP A 241 -8.20 10.50 14.13
CA TRP A 241 -8.33 10.02 12.75
C TRP A 241 -9.29 10.89 11.93
N ALA A 242 -10.46 11.24 12.48
CA ALA A 242 -11.41 12.14 11.82
C ALA A 242 -10.77 13.50 11.47
N ILE A 243 -10.08 14.11 12.44
CA ILE A 243 -9.37 15.39 12.24
C ILE A 243 -8.29 15.23 11.16
N ALA A 244 -7.48 14.17 11.23
CA ALA A 244 -6.42 13.91 10.27
C ALA A 244 -6.95 13.69 8.85
N LEU A 245 -8.03 12.91 8.69
CA LEU A 245 -8.67 12.64 7.40
C LEU A 245 -9.24 13.91 6.76
N ILE A 246 -9.95 14.72 7.55
CA ILE A 246 -10.55 15.98 7.07
C ILE A 246 -9.45 16.99 6.73
N GLY A 247 -8.52 17.24 7.65
CA GLY A 247 -7.44 18.21 7.46
C GLY A 247 -6.56 17.86 6.26
N THR A 248 -6.13 16.60 6.16
CA THR A 248 -5.33 16.12 5.02
C THR A 248 -6.15 16.10 3.74
N GLY A 249 -7.46 15.81 3.82
CA GLY A 249 -8.38 15.80 2.68
C GLY A 249 -8.53 17.18 2.06
N ILE A 250 -8.77 18.21 2.89
CA ILE A 250 -8.85 19.61 2.46
C ILE A 250 -7.55 20.05 1.80
N TRP A 251 -6.40 19.77 2.43
CA TRP A 251 -5.09 20.06 1.84
C TRP A 251 -4.89 19.34 0.50
N ALA A 252 -5.22 18.04 0.43
CA ALA A 252 -5.05 17.24 -0.78
C ALA A 252 -5.94 17.73 -1.93
N MET A 253 -7.16 18.19 -1.63
CA MET A 253 -8.04 18.84 -2.60
C MET A 253 -7.44 20.15 -3.10
N GLY A 254 -6.96 21.01 -2.20
CA GLY A 254 -6.30 22.28 -2.57
C GLY A 254 -5.05 22.08 -3.44
N GLN A 255 -4.33 20.97 -3.24
CA GLN A 255 -3.16 20.60 -4.03
C GLN A 255 -3.47 19.69 -5.23
N ASN A 256 -4.75 19.42 -5.50
CA ASN A 256 -5.23 18.55 -6.58
C ASN A 256 -4.55 17.16 -6.59
N ARG A 257 -4.32 16.60 -5.40
CA ARG A 257 -3.71 15.27 -5.21
C ARG A 257 -4.78 14.19 -5.26
N ARG A 258 -5.32 13.90 -6.44
CA ARG A 258 -6.45 12.97 -6.65
C ARG A 258 -6.28 11.61 -5.96
N TRP A 259 -5.09 11.01 -6.04
CA TRP A 259 -4.81 9.74 -5.34
C TRP A 259 -5.01 9.85 -3.83
N ALA A 260 -4.51 10.93 -3.22
CA ALA A 260 -4.65 11.16 -1.78
C ALA A 260 -6.10 11.44 -1.41
N VAL A 261 -6.82 12.25 -2.19
CA VAL A 261 -8.24 12.52 -1.97
C VAL A 261 -9.06 11.23 -2.01
N ASN A 262 -8.86 10.37 -3.01
CA ASN A 262 -9.58 9.10 -3.11
C ASN A 262 -9.25 8.18 -1.94
N ALA A 263 -7.96 8.06 -1.57
CA ALA A 263 -7.56 7.24 -0.43
C ALA A 263 -8.18 7.74 0.89
N LEU A 264 -8.12 9.04 1.16
CA LEU A 264 -8.68 9.66 2.36
C LEU A 264 -10.21 9.57 2.40
N ALA A 265 -10.89 9.68 1.26
CA ALA A 265 -12.34 9.51 1.19
C ALA A 265 -12.75 8.05 1.46
N THR A 266 -12.01 7.07 0.94
CA THR A 266 -12.22 5.65 1.27
C THR A 266 -12.02 5.39 2.76
N PHE A 267 -10.92 5.86 3.36
CA PHE A 267 -10.69 5.69 4.79
C PHE A 267 -11.64 6.51 5.66
N GLY A 268 -12.11 7.66 5.18
CA GLY A 268 -13.19 8.42 5.80
C GLY A 268 -14.52 7.68 5.81
N ALA A 269 -14.85 6.98 4.73
CA ALA A 269 -15.99 6.08 4.71
C ALA A 269 -15.80 4.94 5.72
N ILE A 270 -14.63 4.27 5.72
CA ILE A 270 -14.33 3.20 6.69
C ILE A 270 -14.46 3.70 8.13
N HIS A 271 -13.88 4.87 8.45
CA HIS A 271 -13.99 5.51 9.75
C HIS A 271 -15.45 5.76 10.13
N PHE A 272 -16.22 6.42 9.24
CA PHE A 272 -17.64 6.68 9.45
C PHE A 272 -18.40 5.38 9.72
N TYR A 273 -18.26 4.37 8.87
CA TYR A 273 -18.95 3.09 9.00
C TYR A 273 -18.63 2.37 10.30
N THR A 274 -17.34 2.33 10.66
CA THR A 274 -16.87 1.70 11.89
C THR A 274 -17.57 2.36 13.07
N GLN A 275 -17.42 3.68 13.22
CA GLN A 275 -17.97 4.41 14.36
C GLN A 275 -19.51 4.44 14.36
N TYR A 276 -20.13 4.43 13.18
CA TYR A 276 -21.58 4.39 13.02
C TYR A 276 -22.16 3.07 13.54
N PHE A 277 -21.58 1.93 13.17
CA PHE A 277 -22.06 0.62 13.62
C PHE A 277 -21.67 0.31 15.07
N GLU A 278 -20.51 0.76 15.54
CA GLU A 278 -20.14 0.62 16.96
C GLU A 278 -21.14 1.36 17.88
N ARG A 279 -21.69 2.49 17.43
CA ARG A 279 -22.62 3.30 18.25
C ARG A 279 -24.09 2.94 18.08
N LEU A 280 -24.51 2.56 16.87
CA LEU A 280 -25.92 2.35 16.54
C LEU A 280 -26.29 0.88 16.29
N GLY A 281 -25.30 0.00 16.17
CA GLY A 281 -25.51 -1.41 15.84
C GLY A 281 -25.96 -1.66 14.40
N ALA A 282 -25.97 -2.94 14.01
CA ALA A 282 -26.32 -3.39 12.66
C ALA A 282 -27.81 -3.80 12.56
N SER A 283 -28.71 -2.82 12.68
CA SER A 283 -30.14 -3.00 12.37
C SER A 283 -30.41 -2.82 10.87
N PRO A 284 -31.54 -3.31 10.33
CA PRO A 284 -31.91 -3.06 8.93
C PRO A 284 -31.96 -1.57 8.57
N GLY A 285 -32.46 -0.72 9.48
CA GLY A 285 -32.53 0.73 9.26
C GLY A 285 -31.16 1.40 9.24
N THR A 286 -30.25 1.00 10.14
CA THR A 286 -28.89 1.53 10.17
C THR A 286 -28.08 1.07 8.94
N LEU A 287 -28.26 -0.18 8.50
CA LEU A 287 -27.67 -0.69 7.26
C LEU A 287 -28.14 0.09 6.02
N LEU A 288 -29.45 0.31 5.88
CA LEU A 288 -30.02 1.07 4.76
C LEU A 288 -29.47 2.50 4.71
N MET A 289 -29.50 3.19 5.86
CA MET A 289 -29.00 4.56 5.95
C MET A 289 -27.51 4.65 5.63
N ALA A 290 -26.70 3.75 6.18
CA ALA A 290 -25.28 3.71 5.90
C ALA A 290 -25.01 3.45 4.40
N GLY A 291 -25.73 2.50 3.78
CA GLY A 291 -25.66 2.24 2.33
C GLY A 291 -25.98 3.47 1.46
N MET A 292 -27.04 4.22 1.79
CA MET A 292 -27.37 5.46 1.09
C MET A 292 -26.27 6.52 1.21
N ILE A 293 -25.65 6.64 2.39
CA ILE A 293 -24.53 7.56 2.62
C ILE A 293 -23.32 7.16 1.76
N ALA A 294 -22.96 5.87 1.69
CA ALA A 294 -21.88 5.43 0.80
C ALA A 294 -22.14 5.74 -0.67
N LEU A 295 -23.37 5.54 -1.15
CA LEU A 295 -23.71 5.89 -2.52
C LEU A 295 -23.54 7.39 -2.77
N GLY A 296 -23.96 8.24 -1.82
CA GLY A 296 -23.73 9.68 -1.86
C GLY A 296 -22.24 10.04 -1.93
N ILE A 297 -21.41 9.43 -1.08
CA ILE A 297 -19.95 9.62 -1.08
C ILE A 297 -19.35 9.17 -2.42
N ALA A 298 -19.75 8.01 -2.95
CA ALA A 298 -19.27 7.50 -4.23
C ALA A 298 -19.59 8.45 -5.39
N VAL A 299 -20.80 9.01 -5.43
CA VAL A 299 -21.20 10.03 -6.43
C VAL A 299 -20.37 11.30 -6.27
N ALA A 300 -20.13 11.77 -5.06
CA ALA A 300 -19.31 12.96 -4.80
C ALA A 300 -17.85 12.77 -5.27
N ILE A 301 -17.24 11.62 -4.97
CA ILE A 301 -15.89 11.26 -5.43
C ILE A 301 -15.85 11.17 -6.97
N ALA A 302 -16.86 10.53 -7.58
CA ALA A 302 -16.95 10.41 -9.03
C ALA A 302 -17.05 11.79 -9.70
N LYS A 303 -17.84 12.70 -9.14
CA LYS A 303 -17.96 14.09 -9.61
C LYS A 303 -16.62 14.83 -9.46
N TYR A 304 -15.98 14.76 -8.30
CA TYR A 304 -14.69 15.39 -8.05
C TYR A 304 -13.61 14.94 -9.06
N ASN A 305 -13.54 13.64 -9.34
CA ASN A 305 -12.56 13.07 -10.26
C ASN A 305 -12.81 13.46 -11.73
N ARG A 306 -14.05 13.82 -12.10
CA ARG A 306 -14.43 14.28 -13.43
C ARG A 306 -14.17 15.77 -13.67
N THR A 307 -14.05 16.57 -12.62
CA THR A 307 -13.81 18.02 -12.76
C THR A 307 -12.43 18.28 -13.38
N PRO A 308 -12.36 18.95 -14.55
CA PRO A 308 -11.09 19.33 -15.16
C PRO A 308 -10.29 20.24 -14.22
N THR A 309 -9.00 20.04 -14.17
CA THR A 309 -8.10 20.85 -13.35
C THR A 309 -7.87 22.19 -14.05
N ASN A 310 -8.75 23.16 -13.83
CA ASN A 310 -8.56 24.53 -14.32
C ASN A 310 -7.39 25.20 -13.59
N ARG A 311 -6.18 25.04 -14.13
CA ARG A 311 -5.06 25.95 -13.90
C ARG A 311 -4.86 26.82 -15.15
N SER A 312 -5.80 27.73 -15.39
CA SER A 312 -5.64 28.75 -16.44
C SER A 312 -6.37 30.06 -16.12
N ALA A 313 -6.62 30.37 -14.84
CA ALA A 313 -7.34 31.59 -14.45
C ALA A 313 -6.53 32.60 -13.60
N ILE A 314 -5.21 32.44 -13.45
CA ILE A 314 -4.37 33.39 -12.66
C ILE A 314 -3.16 33.92 -13.44
N ALA A 315 -3.10 33.73 -14.77
CA ALA A 315 -2.00 34.28 -15.60
C ALA A 315 -2.42 35.45 -16.52
N HIS A 316 -3.66 35.94 -16.44
CA HIS A 316 -4.13 37.06 -17.26
C HIS A 316 -4.76 38.21 -16.45
N SER A 317 -4.33 38.41 -15.20
CA SER A 317 -4.69 39.60 -14.42
C SER A 317 -3.46 40.21 -13.74
N SER A 318 -2.41 40.45 -14.52
CA SER A 318 -1.42 41.48 -14.22
C SER A 318 -1.07 42.12 -15.55
N HIS A 319 -1.52 43.37 -15.66
CA HIS A 319 -1.21 44.33 -16.71
C HIS A 319 0.28 44.40 -17.04
#